data_AF-A0A1J4T792-F1
#
_entry.id   AF-A0A1J4T792-F1
#
_cell.length_a   1.000
_cell.length_b   1.000
_cell.length_c   1.000
_cell.angle_alpha   90.00
_cell.angle_beta   90.00
_cell.angle_gamma   90.00
#
_symmetry.space_group_name_H-M   'P 1'
#
loop_
_entity.id
_entity.type
_entity.pdbx_description
1 polymer ?
#
loop_
_entity_poly.entity_id
_entity_poly.type
_entity_poly.pdbx_seq_one_letter_code
_entity_poly.pdbx_strand_id
1 'polypeptide(L)'
;MKNEAFLKLKIQNLFLLTFVLILALSPALVLAICTGPLVPCGGEGNPCEFCHIFVLINNVISFSLTCLAPLVAVLLLVFGGFYLLTAGPDPEKVKKARSIIFSAVIGLVIIFVAWVFLNTFLDFIGVVEWTGLKTWWQIQCP
;
A
#
# COMPACT_ATOMS: atom_id res chain seq x y z
N MET A 1 12.30 -19.59 -37.60
CA MET A 1 11.90 -18.17 -37.47
C MET A 1 10.41 -17.93 -37.16
N LYS A 2 9.48 -18.84 -37.51
CA LYS A 2 8.02 -18.66 -37.27
C LYS A 2 7.57 -18.87 -35.80
N ASN A 3 8.36 -19.58 -35.01
CA ASN A 3 8.03 -19.94 -33.61
C ASN A 3 8.15 -18.77 -32.62
N GLU A 4 9.18 -17.92 -32.76
CA GLU A 4 9.43 -16.78 -31.86
C GLU A 4 8.28 -15.76 -31.88
N ALA A 5 7.69 -15.50 -33.05
CA ALA A 5 6.60 -14.55 -33.24
C ALA A 5 5.26 -15.06 -32.67
N PHE A 6 5.00 -16.37 -32.78
CA PHE A 6 3.78 -16.99 -32.25
C PHE A 6 3.81 -17.09 -30.72
N LEU A 7 5.00 -17.29 -30.14
CA LEU A 7 5.21 -17.29 -28.70
C LEU A 7 4.97 -15.89 -28.10
N LYS A 8 5.49 -14.84 -28.75
CA LYS A 8 5.30 -13.43 -28.33
C LYS A 8 3.82 -13.02 -28.34
N LEU A 9 3.06 -13.44 -29.35
CA LEU A 9 1.61 -13.19 -29.46
C LEU A 9 0.80 -13.90 -28.37
N LYS A 10 1.13 -15.17 -28.08
CA LYS A 10 0.43 -15.96 -27.07
C LYS A 10 0.75 -15.49 -25.64
N ILE A 11 1.99 -15.06 -25.38
CA ILE A 11 2.43 -14.49 -24.10
C ILE A 11 1.85 -13.09 -23.87
N GLN A 12 1.76 -12.25 -24.91
CA GLN A 12 1.13 -10.93 -24.82
C GLN A 12 -0.37 -11.04 -24.50
N ASN A 13 -1.11 -11.95 -25.15
CA ASN A 13 -2.52 -12.21 -24.85
C ASN A 13 -2.73 -12.87 -23.48
N LEU A 14 -1.84 -13.77 -23.05
CA LEU A 14 -1.93 -14.43 -21.74
C LEU A 14 -1.67 -13.43 -20.60
N PHE A 15 -0.72 -12.52 -20.77
CA PHE A 15 -0.39 -11.49 -19.79
C PHE A 15 -1.46 -10.39 -19.70
N LEU A 16 -2.03 -10.00 -20.85
CA LEU A 16 -3.21 -9.12 -20.89
C LEU A 16 -4.42 -9.77 -20.22
N LEU A 17 -4.64 -11.07 -20.42
CA LEU A 17 -5.70 -11.81 -19.73
C LEU A 17 -5.48 -11.85 -18.21
N THR A 18 -4.25 -12.09 -17.73
CA THR A 18 -3.97 -12.04 -16.29
C THR A 18 -4.12 -10.63 -15.71
N PHE A 19 -3.74 -9.59 -16.45
CA PHE A 19 -3.90 -8.19 -16.02
C PHE A 19 -5.38 -7.79 -15.94
N VAL A 20 -6.19 -8.18 -16.94
CA VAL A 20 -7.65 -7.97 -16.95
C VAL A 20 -8.34 -8.78 -15.84
N LEU A 21 -7.88 -10.00 -15.57
CA LEU A 21 -8.41 -10.83 -14.49
C LEU A 21 -8.08 -10.22 -13.11
N ILE A 22 -6.85 -9.73 -12.91
CA ILE A 22 -6.45 -9.02 -11.69
C ILE A 22 -7.23 -7.71 -11.52
N LEU A 23 -7.49 -6.97 -12.61
CA LEU A 23 -8.33 -5.76 -12.61
C LEU A 23 -9.83 -6.05 -12.41
N ALA A 24 -10.31 -7.23 -12.77
CA ALA A 24 -11.69 -7.65 -12.53
C ALA A 24 -11.88 -8.20 -11.10
N LEU A 25 -10.83 -8.77 -10.50
CA LEU A 25 -10.80 -9.20 -9.09
C LEU A 25 -10.41 -8.09 -8.10
N SER A 26 -9.73 -7.03 -8.58
CA SER A 26 -9.31 -5.90 -7.74
C SER A 26 -10.44 -5.11 -7.07
N PRO A 27 -11.66 -4.94 -7.65
CA PRO A 27 -12.71 -4.15 -7.00
C PRO A 27 -13.15 -4.80 -5.69
N ALA A 28 -13.23 -6.14 -5.66
CA ALA A 28 -13.60 -6.89 -4.46
C ALA A 28 -12.52 -6.81 -3.37
N LEU A 29 -11.24 -6.79 -3.75
CA LEU A 29 -10.15 -6.62 -2.78
C LEU A 29 -10.11 -5.19 -2.24
N VAL A 30 -10.24 -4.16 -3.09
CA VAL A 30 -10.11 -2.75 -2.68
C VAL A 30 -11.26 -2.32 -1.76
N LEU A 31 -12.48 -2.79 -2.00
CA LEU A 31 -13.64 -2.42 -1.18
C LEU A 31 -13.57 -2.94 0.28
N ALA A 32 -12.78 -3.99 0.57
CA ALA A 32 -12.65 -4.55 1.91
C ALA A 32 -11.59 -3.86 2.79
N ILE A 33 -10.62 -3.15 2.20
CA ILE A 33 -9.45 -2.60 2.91
C ILE A 33 -9.65 -1.14 3.37
N CYS A 34 -10.73 -0.49 2.93
CA CYS A 34 -10.92 0.96 3.06
C CYS A 34 -12.15 1.36 3.92
N THR A 35 -12.70 0.45 4.73
CA THR A 35 -13.96 0.67 5.50
C THR A 35 -13.76 1.30 6.89
N GLY A 36 -12.81 2.22 7.05
CA GLY A 36 -12.58 2.90 8.33
C GLY A 36 -13.42 4.18 8.46
N PRO A 37 -14.11 4.43 9.60
CA PRO A 37 -14.76 5.71 9.85
C PRO A 37 -13.67 6.79 9.99
N LEU A 38 -13.54 7.65 8.98
CA LEU A 38 -12.54 8.72 8.97
C LEU A 38 -12.82 9.73 10.09
N VAL A 39 -14.08 10.13 10.29
CA VAL A 39 -14.48 11.05 11.35
C VAL A 39 -15.09 10.25 12.51
N PRO A 40 -14.48 10.24 13.71
CA PRO A 40 -14.93 9.41 14.83
C PRO A 40 -16.03 10.05 15.71
N CYS A 41 -16.45 11.29 15.44
CA CYS A 41 -17.37 12.05 16.28
C CYS A 41 -18.29 12.96 15.42
N GLY A 42 -19.38 13.48 15.99
CA GLY A 42 -20.32 14.36 15.29
C GLY A 42 -21.76 13.85 15.16
N GLY A 43 -22.13 12.80 15.91
CA GLY A 43 -23.52 12.33 16.06
C GLY A 43 -24.14 12.71 17.40
N GLU A 44 -25.47 12.59 17.52
CA GLU A 44 -26.17 12.80 18.79
C GLU A 44 -25.63 11.82 19.86
N GLY A 45 -25.01 12.36 20.91
CA GLY A 45 -24.42 11.59 22.02
C GLY A 45 -22.89 11.46 22.00
N ASN A 46 -22.20 11.88 20.93
CA ASN A 46 -20.73 11.84 20.83
C ASN A 46 -20.15 13.23 20.46
N PRO A 47 -20.02 14.15 21.44
CA PRO A 47 -19.38 15.44 21.19
C PRO A 47 -17.89 15.26 20.82
N CYS A 48 -17.41 16.03 19.84
CA CYS A 48 -16.01 16.00 19.44
C CYS A 48 -15.12 16.68 20.49
N GLU A 49 -14.58 15.89 21.42
CA GLU A 49 -13.51 16.33 22.33
C GLU A 49 -12.13 16.34 21.65
N PHE A 50 -11.16 16.99 22.31
CA PHE A 50 -9.77 17.04 21.85
C PHE A 50 -9.14 15.65 21.66
N CYS A 51 -9.61 14.61 22.37
CA CYS A 51 -9.12 13.24 22.16
C CYS A 51 -9.42 12.71 20.75
N HIS A 52 -10.60 13.04 20.19
CA HIS A 52 -11.03 12.57 18.89
C HIS A 52 -10.19 13.11 17.72
N ILE A 53 -9.46 14.23 17.91
CA ILE A 53 -8.54 14.72 16.87
C ILE A 53 -7.35 13.77 16.68
N PHE A 54 -6.86 13.16 17.76
CA PHE A 54 -5.77 12.20 17.69
C PHE A 54 -6.24 10.88 17.08
N VAL A 55 -7.49 10.47 17.35
CA VAL A 55 -8.13 9.33 16.70
C VAL A 55 -8.32 9.57 15.21
N LEU A 56 -8.76 10.77 14.80
CA LEU A 56 -8.86 11.16 13.39
C LEU A 56 -7.51 11.02 12.68
N ILE A 57 -6.43 11.53 13.28
CA ILE A 57 -5.07 11.42 12.71
C ILE A 57 -4.68 9.94 12.57
N ASN A 58 -4.92 9.13 13.60
CA ASN A 58 -4.62 7.69 13.56
C ASN A 58 -5.45 6.96 12.49
N ASN A 59 -6.72 7.34 12.31
CA ASN A 59 -7.60 6.79 11.28
C ASN A 59 -7.12 7.18 9.88
N VAL A 60 -6.64 8.41 9.68
CA VAL A 60 -6.07 8.86 8.41
C VAL A 60 -4.77 8.12 8.09
N ILE A 61 -3.89 7.94 9.08
CA ILE A 61 -2.65 7.17 8.92
C ILE A 61 -2.98 5.71 8.61
N SER A 62 -3.88 5.10 9.38
CA SER A 62 -4.33 3.72 9.17
C SER A 62 -4.95 3.55 7.79
N PHE A 63 -5.84 4.45 7.38
CA PHE A 63 -6.42 4.46 6.04
C PHE A 63 -5.36 4.59 4.95
N SER A 64 -4.36 5.44 5.14
CA SER A 64 -3.27 5.61 4.18
C SER A 64 -2.40 4.35 4.06
N LEU A 65 -2.13 3.67 5.19
CA LEU A 65 -1.33 2.44 5.23
C LEU A 65 -2.10 1.21 4.73
N THR A 66 -3.41 1.09 5.03
CA THR A 66 -4.20 -0.10 4.65
C THR A 66 -4.81 0.02 3.26
N CYS A 67 -5.20 1.23 2.83
CA CYS A 67 -5.86 1.45 1.55
C CYS A 67 -4.84 1.95 0.49
N LEU A 68 -4.07 2.99 0.80
CA LEU A 68 -3.27 3.71 -0.21
C LEU A 68 -1.93 3.01 -0.52
N ALA A 69 -1.19 2.63 0.52
CA ALA A 69 0.14 2.01 0.37
C ALA A 69 0.12 0.71 -0.46
N PRO A 70 -0.73 -0.30 -0.16
CA PRO A 70 -0.76 -1.53 -0.96
C PRO A 70 -1.26 -1.28 -2.38
N LEU A 71 -2.21 -0.37 -2.58
CA LEU A 71 -2.73 -0.03 -3.91
C LEU A 71 -1.63 0.56 -4.80
N VAL A 72 -0.88 1.54 -4.28
CA VAL A 72 0.22 2.18 -5.02
C VAL A 72 1.37 1.21 -5.26
N ALA A 73 1.72 0.38 -4.27
CA ALA A 73 2.77 -0.62 -4.40
C ALA A 73 2.45 -1.63 -5.53
N VAL A 74 1.22 -2.16 -5.57
CA VAL A 74 0.78 -3.08 -6.63
C VAL A 74 0.81 -2.38 -8.00
N LEU A 75 0.31 -1.15 -8.08
CA LEU A 75 0.28 -0.39 -9.35
C LEU A 75 1.69 -0.19 -9.93
N LEU A 76 2.65 0.22 -9.08
CA LEU A 76 4.04 0.45 -9.49
C LEU A 76 4.76 -0.86 -9.87
N LEU A 77 4.51 -1.95 -9.15
CA LEU A 77 5.07 -3.26 -9.48
C LEU A 77 4.54 -3.78 -10.81
N VAL A 78 3.24 -3.64 -11.06
CA VAL A 78 2.63 -4.07 -12.34
C VAL A 78 3.11 -3.19 -13.49
N PHE A 79 3.17 -1.87 -13.30
CA PHE A 79 3.67 -0.95 -14.32
C PHE A 79 5.16 -1.19 -14.63
N GLY A 80 5.99 -1.34 -13.59
CA GLY A 80 7.41 -1.64 -13.72
C GLY A 80 7.67 -3.00 -14.37
N GLY A 81 6.89 -4.02 -14.00
CA GLY A 81 6.94 -5.35 -14.60
C GLY A 81 6.52 -5.34 -16.07
N PHE A 82 5.43 -4.64 -16.42
CA PHE A 82 4.98 -4.49 -17.80
C PHE A 82 6.02 -3.75 -18.66
N TYR A 83 6.62 -2.69 -18.12
CA TYR A 83 7.66 -1.93 -18.81
C TYR A 83 8.94 -2.76 -19.02
N LEU A 84 9.29 -3.66 -18.08
CA LEU A 84 10.41 -4.60 -18.23
C LEU A 84 10.15 -5.63 -19.35
N LEU A 85 8.94 -6.19 -19.41
CA LEU A 85 8.57 -7.21 -20.41
C LEU A 85 8.45 -6.64 -21.83
N THR A 86 8.06 -5.37 -21.95
CA THR A 86 7.93 -4.67 -23.25
C THR A 86 9.23 -4.02 -23.73
N ALA A 87 10.28 -3.98 -22.90
CA ALA A 87 11.58 -3.37 -23.24
C ALA A 87 12.32 -4.09 -24.39
N GLY A 88 12.13 -5.40 -24.56
CA GLY A 88 12.86 -6.17 -25.58
C GLY A 88 14.38 -6.20 -25.33
N PRO A 89 15.22 -6.26 -26.37
CA PRO A 89 16.68 -6.26 -26.23
C PRO A 89 17.29 -4.86 -26.02
N ASP A 90 16.48 -3.82 -25.85
CA ASP A 90 16.94 -2.44 -25.67
C ASP A 90 17.44 -2.23 -24.23
N PRO A 91 18.76 -2.00 -24.03
CA PRO A 91 19.35 -1.89 -22.70
C PRO A 91 18.86 -0.65 -21.92
N GLU A 92 18.46 0.42 -22.61
CA GLU A 92 18.03 1.66 -21.96
C GLU A 92 16.66 1.48 -21.29
N LYS A 93 15.73 0.81 -21.99
CA LYS A 93 14.40 0.48 -21.47
C LYS A 93 14.47 -0.50 -20.32
N VAL A 94 15.35 -1.50 -20.39
CA VAL A 94 15.58 -2.45 -19.29
C VAL A 94 16.13 -1.75 -18.05
N LYS A 95 17.07 -0.81 -18.22
CA LYS A 95 17.63 -0.02 -17.11
C LYS A 95 16.55 0.81 -16.43
N LYS A 96 15.70 1.49 -17.20
CA LYS A 96 14.60 2.31 -16.68
C LYS A 96 13.53 1.45 -15.97
N ALA A 97 13.19 0.29 -16.52
CA ALA A 97 12.29 -0.67 -15.88
C ALA A 97 12.79 -1.13 -14.51
N ARG A 98 14.07 -1.51 -14.43
CA ARG A 98 14.70 -1.90 -13.15
C ARG A 98 14.68 -0.77 -12.15
N SER A 99 14.97 0.47 -12.59
CA SER A 99 14.91 1.64 -11.70
C SER A 99 13.53 1.83 -11.08
N ILE A 100 12.46 1.66 -11.85
CA ILE A 100 11.08 1.80 -11.34
C ILE A 100 10.78 0.73 -10.29
N ILE A 101 11.17 -0.53 -10.56
CA ILE A 101 10.99 -1.64 -9.62
C ILE A 101 11.79 -1.40 -8.34
N PHE A 102 13.06 -0.99 -8.45
CA PHE A 102 13.89 -0.69 -7.28
C PHE A 102 13.29 0.45 -6.45
N SER A 103 12.82 1.53 -7.07
CA SER A 103 12.16 2.63 -6.36
C SER A 103 10.89 2.16 -5.64
N ALA A 104 10.08 1.31 -6.26
CA ALA A 104 8.88 0.74 -5.64
C ALA A 104 9.21 -0.15 -4.44
N VAL A 105 10.24 -1.00 -4.55
CA VAL A 105 10.72 -1.86 -3.47
C VAL A 105 11.26 -1.02 -2.31
N ILE A 106 12.07 0.01 -2.59
CA ILE A 106 12.61 0.90 -1.57
C ILE A 106 11.48 1.63 -0.84
N GLY A 107 10.47 2.13 -1.56
CA GLY A 107 9.29 2.75 -0.94
C GLY A 107 8.56 1.81 0.02
N LEU A 108 8.35 0.56 -0.38
CA LEU A 108 7.72 -0.45 0.47
C LEU A 108 8.57 -0.75 1.72
N VAL A 109 9.89 -0.90 1.56
CA VAL A 109 10.81 -1.10 2.68
C VAL A 109 10.76 0.06 3.66
N ILE A 110 10.75 1.31 3.18
CA ILE A 110 10.68 2.50 4.05
C ILE A 110 9.41 2.48 4.91
N ILE A 111 8.26 2.10 4.34
CA ILE A 111 6.99 2.02 5.09
C ILE A 111 7.08 0.97 6.20
N PHE A 112 7.59 -0.23 5.90
CA PHE A 112 7.76 -1.28 6.91
C PHE A 112 8.78 -0.89 7.99
N VAL A 113 9.90 -0.30 7.60
CA VAL A 113 10.93 0.16 8.53
C VAL A 113 10.40 1.26 9.42
N ALA A 114 9.64 2.22 8.88
CA ALA A 114 9.04 3.29 9.67
C ALA A 114 8.08 2.74 10.74
N TRP A 115 7.25 1.76 10.39
CA TRP A 115 6.34 1.12 11.34
C TRP A 115 7.10 0.43 12.50
N VAL A 116 8.08 -0.41 12.15
CA VAL A 116 8.90 -1.14 13.15
C VAL A 116 9.70 -0.16 14.01
N PHE A 117 10.25 0.88 13.38
CA PHE A 117 11.03 1.91 14.07
C PHE A 117 10.17 2.69 15.06
N LEU A 118 8.98 3.13 14.68
CA LEU A 118 8.06 3.83 15.58
C LEU A 118 7.63 2.95 16.76
N ASN A 119 7.30 1.68 16.52
CA ASN A 119 7.00 0.74 17.61
C ASN A 119 8.17 0.63 18.58
N THR A 120 9.36 0.35 18.07
CA THR A 120 10.55 0.16 18.90
C THR A 120 10.92 1.45 19.66
N PHE A 121 10.82 2.60 19.00
CA PHE A 121 11.17 3.89 19.59
C PHE A 121 10.17 4.33 20.66
N LEU A 122 8.86 4.18 20.41
CA LEU A 122 7.80 4.55 21.35
C LEU A 122 7.74 3.61 22.56
N ASP A 123 8.05 2.33 22.35
CA ASP A 123 8.21 1.36 23.42
C ASP A 123 9.47 1.65 24.24
N PHE A 124 10.58 2.05 23.60
CA PHE A 124 11.84 2.40 24.29
C PHE A 124 11.70 3.61 25.23
N ILE A 125 10.91 4.61 24.85
CA ILE A 125 10.61 5.77 25.72
C ILE A 125 9.50 5.46 26.75
N GLY A 126 8.93 4.26 26.73
CA GLY A 126 7.93 3.80 27.70
C GLY A 126 6.55 4.43 27.54
N VAL A 127 6.22 5.06 26.40
CA VAL A 127 4.94 5.76 26.22
C VAL A 127 3.75 4.86 26.54
N VAL A 128 3.82 3.59 26.17
CA VAL A 128 2.79 2.57 26.44
C VAL A 128 2.53 2.38 27.95
N GLU A 129 3.58 2.46 28.79
CA GLU A 129 3.47 2.27 30.24
C GLU A 129 2.86 3.49 30.95
N TRP A 130 3.32 4.70 30.63
CA TRP A 130 2.83 5.93 31.27
C TRP A 130 1.41 6.32 30.82
N THR A 131 1.01 5.89 29.62
CA THR A 131 -0.33 6.19 29.06
C THR A 131 -1.36 5.09 29.32
N GLY A 132 -0.94 3.90 29.78
CA GLY A 132 -1.83 2.75 30.00
C GLY A 132 -2.44 2.16 28.72
N LEU A 133 -1.90 2.51 27.55
CA LEU A 133 -2.34 1.97 26.26
C LEU A 133 -1.76 0.56 26.05
N LYS A 134 -2.41 -0.29 25.25
CA LYS A 134 -1.80 -1.57 24.80
C LYS A 134 -0.75 -1.36 23.72
N THR A 135 -1.00 -0.40 22.83
CA THR A 135 -0.18 -0.08 21.65
C THR A 135 -0.40 1.39 21.30
N TRP A 136 0.63 2.10 20.85
CA TRP A 136 0.53 3.55 20.57
C TRP A 136 -0.39 3.90 19.40
N TRP A 137 -0.68 2.95 18.50
CA TRP A 137 -1.61 3.13 17.37
C TRP A 137 -3.07 2.78 17.71
N GLN A 138 -3.40 2.51 18.98
CA GLN A 138 -4.78 2.26 19.45
C GLN A 138 -5.12 3.29 20.52
N ILE A 139 -5.68 4.42 20.08
CA ILE A 139 -6.08 5.52 20.97
C ILE A 139 -7.54 5.27 21.35
N GLN A 140 -7.77 4.77 22.57
CA GLN A 140 -9.12 4.67 23.13
C GLN A 140 -9.46 5.98 23.85
N CYS A 141 -10.33 6.77 23.23
CA CYS A 141 -11.00 7.89 23.89
C CYS A 141 -12.24 7.36 24.63
N PRO A 142 -12.54 7.87 25.85
CA PRO A 142 -13.82 7.64 26.51
C PRO A 142 -14.99 8.31 25.75
#